data_AF-A0A9P1DP06-F1
#
_entry.id   AF-A0A9P1DP06-F1
#
_cell.length_a   1.000
_cell.length_b   1.000
_cell.length_c   1.000
_cell.angle_alpha   90.00
_cell.angle_beta   90.00
_cell.angle_gamma   90.00
#
_symmetry.space_group_name_H-M   'P 1'
#
loop_
_entity.id
_entity.type
_entity.pdbx_description
1 polymer ?
#
loop_
_entity_poly.entity_id
_entity_poly.type
_entity_poly.pdbx_seq_one_letter_code
_entity_poly.pdbx_strand_id
1 'polypeptide(L)'
;MGCELLVRSMGRLLAMLHEGQQRADAYLGDLSKSNALVSAMRQRNMALFSRTQMFESFKSRALMRYVMNMVEGDRIHDLHLDGLSFGTREIKEMLGLFQRYECFEQVYVLSLIDNGLDDDAVNIILQVIFQLPYMRSFDLRRNCFSYDGVKRIEEQLRDMDGVTGVIKSADGAVNVHSGNQLRMTLHLGDQLEKSQLTKDVDFTVDQSLSHADADPFLETAASRSEHPWTQGASASQRPPQKAVPDVSSVPLEKPTAAPAAPAVGGPPVGLGGPGNLAALNKKLSKSKTGGSLPDPKKRAKNRAKAGRSAGP
;
A
#
# COMPACT_ATOMS: atom_id res chain seq x y z
N MET A 1 27.91 25.29 71.90
CA MET A 1 27.75 25.78 70.52
C MET A 1 27.93 24.71 69.43
N GLY A 2 28.84 23.73 69.56
CA GLY A 2 29.04 22.71 68.50
C GLY A 2 27.85 21.78 68.24
N CYS A 3 27.11 21.37 69.27
CA CYS A 3 25.97 20.44 69.13
C CYS A 3 24.78 21.06 68.37
N GLU A 4 24.43 22.33 68.61
CA GLU A 4 23.30 22.99 67.93
C GLU A 4 23.56 23.17 66.43
N LEU A 5 24.80 23.48 66.04
CA LEU A 5 25.18 23.66 64.65
C LEU A 5 25.10 22.33 63.88
N LEU A 6 25.46 21.23 64.55
CA LEU A 6 25.40 19.88 64.02
C LEU A 6 23.96 19.41 63.85
N VAL A 7 23.09 19.62 64.86
CA VAL A 7 21.66 19.31 64.78
C VAL A 7 20.98 20.11 63.66
N ARG A 8 21.31 21.40 63.51
CA ARG A 8 20.76 22.23 62.43
C ARG A 8 21.22 21.78 61.04
N SER A 9 22.48 21.34 60.92
CA SER A 9 23.01 20.78 59.67
C SER A 9 22.32 19.45 59.31
N MET A 10 22.15 18.55 60.28
CA MET A 10 21.41 17.30 60.09
C MET A 10 19.95 17.55 59.69
N GLY A 11 19.28 18.52 60.32
CA GLY A 11 17.91 18.89 59.95
C GLY A 11 17.79 19.40 58.49
N ARG A 12 18.76 20.19 58.02
CA ARG A 12 18.81 20.64 56.61
C ARG A 12 19.07 19.49 55.64
N LEU A 13 19.98 18.57 55.99
CA LEU A 13 20.24 17.39 55.17
C LEU A 13 19.02 16.48 55.07
N LEU A 14 18.31 16.26 56.18
CA LEU A 14 17.07 15.47 56.20
C LEU A 14 15.98 16.14 55.35
N ALA A 15 15.83 17.47 55.43
CA ALA A 15 14.88 18.20 54.60
C ALA A 15 15.20 18.07 53.10
N MET A 16 16.47 18.25 52.71
CA MET A 16 16.90 18.07 51.31
C MET A 16 16.72 16.62 50.83
N LEU A 17 16.97 15.64 51.69
CA LEU A 17 16.77 14.23 51.36
C LEU A 17 15.29 13.91 51.16
N HIS A 18 14.41 14.44 52.02
CA HIS A 18 12.97 14.27 51.89
C HIS A 18 12.44 14.92 50.60
N GLU A 19 12.89 16.14 50.27
CA GLU A 19 12.54 16.80 49.02
C GLU A 19 13.08 16.03 47.80
N GLY A 20 14.31 15.51 47.89
CA GLY A 20 14.89 14.65 46.85
C GLY A 20 14.07 13.37 46.63
N GLN A 21 13.61 12.74 47.71
CA GLN A 21 12.74 11.56 47.65
C GLN A 21 11.39 11.88 47.01
N GLN A 22 10.71 12.95 47.42
CA GLN A 22 9.44 13.37 46.81
C GLN A 22 9.57 13.63 45.30
N ARG A 23 10.67 14.27 44.88
CA ARG A 23 10.95 14.49 43.45
C ARG A 23 11.21 13.19 42.71
N ALA A 24 11.96 12.25 43.32
CA ALA A 24 12.20 10.94 42.72
C ALA A 24 10.88 10.15 42.56
N ASP A 25 10.01 10.17 43.56
CA ASP A 25 8.70 9.51 43.52
C ASP A 25 7.80 10.15 42.45
N ALA A 26 7.82 11.47 42.31
CA ALA A 26 7.11 12.17 41.23
C ALA A 26 7.62 11.75 39.84
N TYR A 27 8.94 11.69 39.64
CA TYR A 27 9.53 11.23 38.37
C TYR A 27 9.18 9.78 38.07
N LEU A 28 9.19 8.88 39.06
CA LEU A 28 8.77 7.50 38.87
C LEU A 28 7.28 7.40 38.51
N GLY A 29 6.44 8.22 39.13
CA GLY A 29 5.02 8.33 38.79
C GLY A 29 4.81 8.77 37.34
N ASP A 30 5.55 9.78 36.89
CA ASP A 30 5.45 10.29 35.52
C ASP A 30 6.03 9.32 34.48
N LEU A 31 7.12 8.62 34.80
CA LEU A 31 7.66 7.53 33.97
C LEU A 31 6.65 6.39 33.82
N SER A 32 5.96 6.01 34.91
CA SER A 32 4.92 5.00 34.89
C SER A 32 3.74 5.41 33.99
N LYS A 33 3.25 6.65 34.13
CA LYS A 33 2.19 7.21 33.25
C LYS A 33 2.63 7.26 31.79
N SER A 34 3.88 7.69 31.52
CA SER A 34 4.43 7.74 30.17
C SER A 34 4.50 6.35 29.54
N ASN A 35 4.98 5.36 30.29
CA ASN A 35 5.01 3.96 29.83
C ASN A 35 3.61 3.39 29.56
N ALA A 36 2.62 3.73 30.39
CA ALA A 36 1.23 3.34 30.17
C ALA A 36 0.68 3.98 28.87
N LEU A 37 0.94 5.26 28.63
CA LEU A 37 0.52 5.97 27.41
C LEU A 37 1.17 5.38 26.16
N VAL A 38 2.48 5.12 26.19
CA VAL A 38 3.20 4.49 25.07
C VAL A 38 2.63 3.11 24.77
N SER A 39 2.29 2.34 25.80
CA SER A 39 1.68 1.02 25.65
C SER A 39 0.28 1.12 25.01
N ALA A 40 -0.55 2.07 25.46
CA ALA A 40 -1.86 2.33 24.88
C ALA A 40 -1.77 2.76 23.40
N MET A 41 -0.79 3.62 23.06
CA MET A 41 -0.54 4.02 21.67
C MET A 41 -0.11 2.85 20.80
N ARG A 42 0.76 1.96 21.30
CA ARG A 42 1.13 0.73 20.57
C ARG A 42 -0.08 -0.16 20.32
N GLN A 43 -0.93 -0.35 21.32
CA GLN A 43 -2.16 -1.14 21.18
C GLN A 43 -3.11 -0.51 20.15
N ARG A 44 -3.32 0.81 20.21
CA ARG A 44 -4.15 1.52 19.22
C ARG A 44 -3.59 1.42 17.81
N ASN A 45 -2.28 1.56 17.65
CA ASN A 45 -1.62 1.42 16.35
C ASN A 45 -1.75 0.01 15.79
N MET A 46 -1.62 -1.03 16.63
CA MET A 46 -1.87 -2.42 16.20
C MET A 46 -3.31 -2.65 15.77
N ALA A 47 -4.28 -2.11 16.51
CA ALA A 47 -5.69 -2.22 16.15
C ALA A 47 -6.02 -1.49 14.83
N LEU A 48 -5.49 -0.28 14.64
CA LEU A 48 -5.65 0.47 13.39
C LEU A 48 -5.02 -0.27 12.22
N PHE A 49 -3.79 -0.78 12.38
CA PHE A 49 -3.11 -1.56 11.36
C PHE A 49 -3.93 -2.80 10.93
N SER A 50 -4.45 -3.55 11.90
CA SER A 50 -5.31 -4.72 11.63
C SER A 50 -6.59 -4.32 10.88
N ARG A 51 -7.24 -3.22 11.26
CA ARG A 51 -8.43 -2.72 10.56
C ARG A 51 -8.14 -2.28 9.14
N THR A 52 -7.06 -1.54 8.93
CA THR A 52 -6.61 -1.13 7.58
C THR A 52 -6.35 -2.37 6.72
N GLN A 53 -5.68 -3.38 7.26
CA GLN A 53 -5.43 -4.63 6.54
C GLN A 53 -6.75 -5.35 6.16
N MET A 54 -7.73 -5.38 7.08
CA MET A 54 -9.04 -5.96 6.79
C MET A 54 -9.76 -5.20 5.69
N PHE A 55 -9.77 -3.86 5.75
CA PHE A 55 -10.38 -3.01 4.73
C PHE A 55 -9.75 -3.23 3.34
N GLU A 56 -8.42 -3.23 3.24
CA GLU A 56 -7.70 -3.51 1.98
C GLU A 56 -8.04 -4.90 1.43
N SER A 57 -8.12 -5.91 2.29
CA SER A 57 -8.50 -7.27 1.88
C SER A 57 -9.94 -7.37 1.39
N PHE A 58 -10.85 -6.63 2.01
CA PHE A 58 -12.25 -6.57 1.60
C PHE A 58 -12.36 -5.85 0.25
N LYS A 59 -11.72 -4.68 0.12
CA LYS A 59 -11.66 -3.90 -1.12
C LYS A 59 -11.18 -4.75 -2.29
N SER A 60 -10.02 -5.40 -2.17
CA SER A 60 -9.47 -6.28 -3.23
C SER A 60 -10.47 -7.39 -3.60
N ARG A 61 -11.08 -8.07 -2.63
CA ARG A 61 -12.10 -9.11 -2.89
C ARG A 61 -13.33 -8.55 -3.61
N ALA A 62 -13.85 -7.40 -3.18
CA ALA A 62 -15.01 -6.76 -3.79
C ALA A 62 -14.72 -6.34 -5.25
N LEU A 63 -13.55 -5.75 -5.51
CA LEU A 63 -13.12 -5.38 -6.87
C LEU A 63 -12.97 -6.60 -7.77
N MET A 64 -12.34 -7.67 -7.28
CA MET A 64 -12.20 -8.90 -8.05
C MET A 64 -13.55 -9.57 -8.30
N ARG A 65 -14.48 -9.51 -7.34
CA ARG A 65 -15.84 -10.00 -7.53
C ARG A 65 -16.60 -9.20 -8.59
N TYR A 66 -16.42 -7.88 -8.61
CA TYR A 66 -16.99 -7.03 -9.66
C TYR A 66 -16.47 -7.44 -11.05
N VAL A 67 -15.15 -7.56 -11.22
CA VAL A 67 -14.55 -8.02 -12.49
C VAL A 67 -15.07 -9.41 -12.88
N MET A 68 -15.11 -10.34 -11.92
CA MET A 68 -15.63 -11.69 -12.15
C MET A 68 -17.09 -11.66 -12.60
N ASN A 69 -17.93 -10.83 -12.01
CA ASN A 69 -19.32 -10.66 -12.43
C ASN A 69 -19.42 -10.10 -13.86
N MET A 70 -18.49 -9.23 -14.28
CA MET A 70 -18.44 -8.73 -15.67
C MET A 70 -18.05 -9.83 -16.66
N VAL A 71 -17.13 -10.72 -16.28
CA VAL A 71 -16.76 -11.91 -17.07
C VAL A 71 -17.93 -12.88 -17.16
N GLU A 72 -18.53 -13.27 -16.04
CA GLU A 72 -19.65 -14.21 -15.99
C GLU A 72 -20.91 -13.67 -16.67
N GLY A 73 -21.08 -12.35 -16.69
CA GLY A 73 -22.18 -11.65 -17.33
C GLY A 73 -21.99 -11.37 -18.82
N ASP A 74 -20.89 -11.81 -19.44
CA ASP A 74 -20.54 -11.55 -20.85
C ASP A 74 -20.48 -10.05 -21.20
N ARG A 75 -20.06 -9.23 -20.22
CA ARG A 75 -19.88 -7.77 -20.34
C ARG A 75 -18.42 -7.36 -20.29
N ILE A 76 -17.51 -8.31 -20.51
CA ILE A 76 -16.07 -8.10 -20.37
C ILE A 76 -15.47 -7.27 -21.53
N HIS A 77 -16.23 -7.10 -22.61
CA HIS A 77 -15.86 -6.32 -23.79
C HIS A 77 -15.52 -4.87 -23.46
N ASP A 78 -16.33 -4.24 -22.60
CA ASP A 78 -16.23 -2.83 -22.21
C ASP A 78 -16.08 -2.72 -20.70
N LEU A 79 -14.82 -2.76 -20.23
CA LEU A 79 -14.51 -2.80 -18.81
C LEU A 79 -14.16 -1.40 -18.30
N HIS A 80 -15.14 -0.77 -17.63
CA HIS A 80 -14.96 0.51 -16.97
C HIS A 80 -14.71 0.32 -15.47
N LEU A 81 -13.49 0.64 -15.03
CA LEU A 81 -13.01 0.48 -13.66
C LEU A 81 -12.55 1.82 -13.08
N ASP A 82 -13.31 2.87 -13.37
CA ASP A 82 -12.95 4.26 -13.05
C ASP A 82 -13.20 4.58 -11.58
N GLY A 83 -12.29 5.29 -10.91
CA GLY A 83 -12.47 5.76 -9.53
C GLY A 83 -12.48 4.66 -8.46
N LEU A 84 -12.20 3.41 -8.84
CA LEU A 84 -12.27 2.25 -7.93
C LEU A 84 -10.97 2.01 -7.13
N SER A 85 -9.97 2.88 -7.32
CA SER A 85 -8.65 2.80 -6.69
C SER A 85 -7.95 1.46 -6.93
N PHE A 86 -7.97 0.98 -8.18
CA PHE A 86 -7.19 -0.17 -8.65
C PHE A 86 -5.70 0.16 -8.57
N GLY A 87 -4.97 -0.54 -7.70
CA GLY A 87 -3.52 -0.48 -7.66
C GLY A 87 -2.86 -1.56 -8.52
N THR A 88 -1.53 -1.59 -8.50
CA THR A 88 -0.71 -2.60 -9.19
C THR A 88 -1.09 -4.02 -8.79
N ARG A 89 -1.48 -4.24 -7.53
CA ARG A 89 -1.89 -5.55 -7.02
C ARG A 89 -3.21 -5.99 -7.66
N GLU A 90 -4.22 -5.13 -7.63
CA GLU A 90 -5.57 -5.42 -8.13
C GLU A 90 -5.55 -5.64 -9.64
N ILE A 91 -4.76 -4.86 -10.40
CA ILE A 91 -4.58 -5.07 -11.84
C ILE A 91 -3.94 -6.43 -12.12
N LYS A 92 -2.94 -6.83 -11.32
CA LYS A 92 -2.31 -8.15 -11.47
C LYS A 92 -3.27 -9.29 -11.17
N GLU A 93 -4.10 -9.15 -10.13
CA GLU A 93 -5.13 -10.14 -9.80
C GLU A 93 -6.22 -10.20 -10.91
N MET A 94 -6.60 -9.06 -11.49
CA MET A 94 -7.49 -8.96 -12.64
C MET A 94 -6.95 -9.70 -13.86
N LEU A 95 -5.67 -9.49 -14.22
CA LEU A 95 -5.03 -10.27 -15.30
C LEU A 95 -5.03 -11.78 -15.00
N GLY A 96 -4.83 -12.15 -13.73
CA GLY A 96 -4.95 -13.54 -13.30
C GLY A 96 -6.38 -14.10 -13.39
N LEU A 97 -7.42 -13.27 -13.30
CA LEU A 97 -8.79 -13.67 -13.62
C LEU A 97 -8.95 -13.86 -15.12
N PHE A 98 -8.48 -12.92 -15.95
CA PHE A 98 -8.60 -13.06 -17.41
C PHE A 98 -7.93 -14.32 -17.93
N GLN A 99 -6.79 -14.69 -17.33
CA GLN A 99 -6.12 -15.94 -17.64
C GLN A 99 -6.94 -17.17 -17.24
N ARG A 100 -7.55 -17.16 -16.05
CA ARG A 100 -8.34 -18.30 -15.55
C ARG A 100 -9.63 -18.51 -16.33
N TYR A 101 -10.23 -17.44 -16.84
CA TYR A 101 -11.46 -17.46 -17.63
C TYR A 101 -11.21 -17.41 -19.14
N GLU A 102 -9.94 -17.41 -19.57
CA GLU A 102 -9.52 -17.35 -20.98
C GLU A 102 -10.18 -16.21 -21.78
N CYS A 103 -10.41 -15.06 -21.14
CA CYS A 103 -11.19 -13.95 -21.72
C CYS A 103 -10.33 -12.79 -22.24
N PHE A 104 -9.02 -12.96 -22.37
CA PHE A 104 -8.10 -11.91 -22.87
C PHE A 104 -8.49 -11.38 -24.26
N GLU A 105 -9.02 -12.24 -25.13
CA GLU A 105 -9.40 -11.86 -26.50
C GLU A 105 -10.70 -11.06 -26.58
N GLN A 106 -11.47 -11.05 -25.49
CA GLN A 106 -12.78 -10.43 -25.45
C GLN A 106 -12.73 -8.97 -25.01
N VAL A 107 -11.66 -8.52 -24.33
CA VAL A 107 -11.56 -7.14 -23.83
C VAL A 107 -11.18 -6.18 -24.97
N TYR A 108 -12.09 -5.27 -25.31
CA TYR A 108 -11.87 -4.27 -26.36
C TYR A 108 -11.63 -2.87 -25.79
N VAL A 109 -12.29 -2.53 -24.69
CA VAL A 109 -12.16 -1.25 -24.00
C VAL A 109 -11.83 -1.52 -22.53
N LEU A 110 -10.78 -0.87 -22.05
CA LEU A 110 -10.41 -0.86 -20.64
C LEU A 110 -10.27 0.58 -20.17
N SER A 111 -10.95 0.94 -19.08
CA SER A 111 -10.89 2.27 -18.49
C SER A 111 -10.43 2.16 -17.04
N LEU A 112 -9.33 2.83 -16.72
CA LEU A 112 -8.74 2.93 -15.38
C LEU A 112 -8.56 4.41 -15.01
N ILE A 113 -9.56 5.25 -15.31
CA ILE A 113 -9.54 6.68 -14.99
C ILE A 113 -9.58 6.87 -13.47
N ASP A 114 -8.82 7.82 -12.94
CA ASP A 114 -8.91 8.24 -11.54
C ASP A 114 -8.66 7.10 -10.52
N ASN A 115 -7.69 6.21 -10.82
CA ASN A 115 -7.32 5.10 -9.93
C ASN A 115 -6.06 5.37 -9.09
N GLY A 116 -5.43 6.53 -9.27
CA GLY A 116 -4.24 6.90 -8.53
C GLY A 116 -2.97 6.16 -8.94
N LEU A 117 -2.94 5.62 -10.16
CA LEU A 117 -1.78 4.91 -10.69
C LEU A 117 -0.62 5.87 -10.93
N ASP A 118 0.60 5.49 -10.57
CA ASP A 118 1.81 6.30 -10.77
C ASP A 118 2.86 5.54 -11.57
N ASP A 119 4.06 6.11 -11.68
CA ASP A 119 5.16 5.54 -12.48
C ASP A 119 5.54 4.10 -12.11
N ASP A 120 5.27 3.67 -10.86
CA ASP A 120 5.52 2.30 -10.43
C ASP A 120 4.59 1.30 -11.13
N ALA A 121 3.42 1.76 -11.57
CA ALA A 121 2.44 0.95 -12.31
C ALA A 121 2.76 0.81 -13.81
N VAL A 122 3.72 1.56 -14.37
CA VAL A 122 4.02 1.55 -15.82
C VAL A 122 4.28 0.13 -16.34
N ASN A 123 5.03 -0.69 -15.60
CA ASN A 123 5.33 -2.06 -16.02
C ASN A 123 4.09 -2.96 -16.06
N ILE A 124 3.17 -2.81 -15.09
CA ILE A 124 1.94 -3.62 -15.08
C ILE A 124 0.99 -3.14 -16.18
N ILE A 125 0.95 -1.84 -16.48
CA ILE A 125 0.17 -1.28 -17.60
C ILE A 125 0.67 -1.81 -18.94
N LEU A 126 1.98 -1.86 -19.15
CA LEU A 126 2.57 -2.47 -20.35
C LEU A 126 2.23 -3.97 -20.42
N GLN A 127 2.26 -4.68 -19.30
CA GLN A 127 1.83 -6.07 -19.24
C GLN A 127 0.35 -6.24 -19.65
N VAL A 128 -0.55 -5.38 -19.18
CA VAL A 128 -1.97 -5.38 -19.60
C VAL A 128 -2.07 -5.21 -21.11
N ILE A 129 -1.37 -4.23 -21.68
CA ILE A 129 -1.39 -3.95 -23.12
C ILE A 129 -0.91 -5.16 -23.93
N PHE A 130 0.17 -5.82 -23.51
CA PHE A 130 0.72 -6.97 -24.24
C PHE A 130 -0.10 -8.24 -24.10
N GLN A 131 -0.86 -8.39 -23.00
CA GLN A 131 -1.74 -9.54 -22.78
C GLN A 131 -3.11 -9.40 -23.44
N LEU A 132 -3.51 -8.18 -23.85
CA LEU A 132 -4.80 -7.90 -24.47
C LEU A 132 -4.63 -7.59 -25.97
N PRO A 133 -4.54 -8.61 -26.84
CA PRO A 133 -4.16 -8.44 -28.24
C PRO A 133 -5.14 -7.60 -29.06
N TYR A 134 -6.42 -7.62 -28.70
CA TYR A 134 -7.51 -6.96 -29.44
C TYR A 134 -8.03 -5.67 -28.78
N MET A 135 -7.37 -5.20 -27.72
CA MET A 135 -7.76 -3.95 -27.06
C MET A 135 -7.63 -2.77 -28.01
N ARG A 136 -8.72 -2.01 -28.17
CA ARG A 136 -8.82 -0.85 -29.07
C ARG A 136 -8.70 0.48 -28.33
N SER A 137 -9.20 0.55 -27.10
CA SER A 137 -9.15 1.75 -26.28
C SER A 137 -8.69 1.41 -24.87
N PHE A 138 -7.71 2.16 -24.39
CA PHE A 138 -7.26 2.08 -23.01
C PHE A 138 -7.21 3.48 -22.40
N ASP A 139 -8.07 3.75 -21.42
CA ASP A 139 -8.12 5.04 -20.74
C ASP A 139 -7.37 5.02 -19.41
N LEU A 140 -6.40 5.93 -19.27
CA LEU A 140 -5.53 6.11 -18.11
C LEU A 140 -5.50 7.58 -17.67
N ARG A 141 -6.49 8.38 -18.05
CA ARG A 141 -6.60 9.79 -17.64
C ARG A 141 -6.77 9.93 -16.12
N ARG A 142 -6.46 11.12 -15.60
CA ARG A 142 -6.61 11.46 -14.17
C ARG A 142 -5.88 10.51 -13.21
N ASN A 143 -4.78 9.91 -13.66
CA ASN A 143 -3.84 9.18 -12.81
C ASN A 143 -2.66 10.09 -12.43
N CYS A 144 -1.61 9.54 -11.84
CA CYS A 144 -0.44 10.25 -11.32
C CYS A 144 0.84 9.94 -12.12
N PHE A 145 0.73 9.65 -13.42
CA PHE A 145 1.91 9.37 -14.25
C PHE A 145 2.72 10.66 -14.49
N SER A 146 4.03 10.58 -14.28
CA SER A 146 4.94 11.66 -14.65
C SER A 146 5.14 11.71 -16.17
N TYR A 147 5.72 12.82 -16.65
CA TYR A 147 6.11 12.94 -18.05
C TYR A 147 7.07 11.80 -18.48
N ASP A 148 7.99 11.40 -17.61
CA ASP A 148 8.94 10.33 -17.89
C ASP A 148 8.25 8.96 -17.92
N GLY A 149 7.27 8.73 -17.03
CA GLY A 149 6.43 7.53 -17.03
C GLY A 149 5.63 7.39 -18.33
N VAL A 150 4.96 8.46 -18.76
CA VAL A 150 4.22 8.51 -20.03
C VAL A 150 5.16 8.28 -21.21
N LYS A 151 6.32 8.95 -21.24
CA LYS A 151 7.30 8.79 -22.31
C LYS A 151 7.81 7.34 -22.39
N ARG A 152 8.02 6.69 -21.25
CA ARG A 152 8.41 5.28 -21.21
C ARG A 152 7.34 4.36 -21.80
N ILE A 153 6.06 4.62 -21.52
CA ILE A 153 4.95 3.88 -22.16
C ILE A 153 5.00 4.08 -23.68
N GLU A 154 5.14 5.34 -24.14
CA GLU A 154 5.21 5.65 -25.57
C GLU A 154 6.39 4.97 -26.28
N GLU A 155 7.58 4.97 -25.66
CA GLU A 155 8.78 4.31 -26.19
C GLU A 155 8.57 2.79 -26.29
N GLN A 156 8.06 2.15 -25.25
CA GLN A 156 7.81 0.70 -25.24
C GLN A 156 6.71 0.26 -26.23
N LEU A 157 5.72 1.12 -26.49
CA LEU A 157 4.71 0.85 -27.51
C LEU A 157 5.28 0.87 -28.93
N ARG A 158 6.36 1.62 -29.19
CA ARG A 158 7.02 1.61 -30.51
C ARG A 158 7.78 0.31 -30.77
N ASP A 159 8.27 -0.32 -29.71
CA ASP A 159 9.01 -1.58 -29.78
C ASP A 159 8.08 -2.81 -29.85
N MET A 160 6.76 -2.60 -29.79
CA MET A 160 5.79 -3.69 -29.84
C MET A 160 5.68 -4.30 -31.24
N ASP A 161 5.68 -5.62 -31.32
CA ASP A 161 5.56 -6.34 -32.59
C ASP A 161 4.32 -5.94 -33.39
N GLY A 162 4.54 -5.66 -34.66
CA GLY A 162 3.51 -5.23 -35.60
C GLY A 162 3.10 -3.75 -35.48
N VAL A 163 3.68 -2.98 -34.56
CA VAL A 163 3.50 -1.52 -34.52
C VAL A 163 4.43 -0.87 -35.53
N THR A 164 3.87 -0.02 -36.39
CA THR A 164 4.64 0.74 -37.39
C THR A 164 4.74 2.22 -37.05
N GLY A 165 3.87 2.73 -36.16
CA GLY A 165 3.87 4.12 -35.78
C GLY A 165 3.13 4.36 -34.48
N VAL A 166 3.64 5.28 -33.67
CA VAL A 166 3.00 5.77 -32.45
C VAL A 166 2.92 7.29 -32.58
N ILE A 167 1.69 7.81 -32.64
CA ILE A 167 1.40 9.22 -32.89
C ILE A 167 0.69 9.79 -31.67
N LYS A 168 1.26 10.84 -31.09
CA LYS A 168 0.63 11.57 -29.99
C LYS A 168 -0.31 12.64 -30.56
N SER A 169 -1.57 12.61 -30.14
CA SER A 169 -2.58 13.62 -30.46
C SER A 169 -2.41 14.85 -29.54
N ALA A 170 -2.99 15.98 -29.96
CA ALA A 170 -3.03 17.21 -29.18
C ALA A 170 -3.75 17.03 -27.82
N ASP A 171 -4.74 16.13 -27.78
CA ASP A 171 -5.53 15.83 -26.57
C ASP A 171 -4.79 14.94 -25.56
N GLY A 172 -3.51 14.65 -25.79
CA GLY A 172 -2.71 13.76 -24.93
C GLY A 172 -3.02 12.27 -25.12
N ALA A 173 -3.79 11.91 -26.14
CA ALA A 173 -3.99 10.53 -26.56
C ALA A 173 -2.80 10.02 -27.39
N VAL A 174 -2.44 8.75 -27.21
CA VAL A 174 -1.37 8.06 -27.94
C VAL A 174 -2.02 7.03 -28.85
N ASN A 175 -1.98 7.28 -30.14
CA ASN A 175 -2.52 6.41 -31.19
C ASN A 175 -1.42 5.47 -31.68
N VAL A 176 -1.66 4.16 -31.54
CA VAL A 176 -0.76 3.10 -31.96
C VAL A 176 -1.28 2.52 -33.28
N HIS A 177 -0.43 2.56 -34.31
CA HIS A 177 -0.76 2.13 -35.67
C HIS A 177 -0.01 0.86 -36.07
N SER A 178 -0.69 0.02 -36.85
CA SER A 178 -0.10 -1.12 -37.57
C SER A 178 -0.31 -0.91 -39.07
N GLY A 179 0.77 -0.61 -39.79
CA GLY A 179 0.69 -0.05 -41.13
C GLY A 179 -0.09 1.26 -41.15
N ASN A 180 -1.12 1.31 -42.00
CA ASN A 180 -2.04 2.45 -42.11
C ASN A 180 -3.29 2.31 -41.23
N GLN A 181 -3.39 1.26 -40.40
CA GLN A 181 -4.56 1.01 -39.56
C GLN A 181 -4.29 1.45 -38.12
N LEU A 182 -5.30 2.07 -37.48
CA LEU A 182 -5.28 2.34 -36.04
C LEU A 182 -5.52 1.02 -35.29
N ARG A 183 -4.56 0.60 -34.47
CA ARG A 183 -4.63 -0.63 -33.68
C ARG A 183 -5.27 -0.37 -32.32
N MET A 184 -4.79 0.67 -31.63
CA MET A 184 -5.21 1.00 -30.28
C MET A 184 -5.00 2.49 -29.99
N THR A 185 -5.85 3.08 -29.16
CA THR A 185 -5.69 4.42 -28.61
C THR A 185 -5.53 4.34 -27.10
N LEU A 186 -4.44 4.91 -26.57
CA LEU A 186 -4.25 5.10 -25.13
C LEU A 186 -4.56 6.55 -24.78
N HIS A 187 -5.46 6.78 -23.82
CA HIS A 187 -5.72 8.13 -23.31
C HIS A 187 -4.87 8.39 -22.07
N LEU A 188 -3.84 9.23 -22.21
CA LEU A 188 -2.89 9.58 -21.14
C LEU A 188 -2.95 11.06 -20.75
N GLY A 189 -3.96 11.81 -21.23
CA GLY A 189 -4.19 13.20 -20.86
C GLY A 189 -4.57 13.41 -19.39
N ASP A 190 -4.65 14.67 -18.96
CA ASP A 190 -5.20 15.10 -17.67
C ASP A 190 -4.62 14.38 -16.43
N GLN A 191 -3.30 14.15 -16.40
CA GLN A 191 -2.64 13.55 -15.23
C GLN A 191 -2.65 14.53 -14.05
N LEU A 192 -2.92 14.00 -12.86
CA LEU A 192 -2.90 14.68 -11.58
C LEU A 192 -1.47 14.69 -11.00
N GLU A 193 -1.16 15.71 -10.21
CA GLU A 193 0.08 15.71 -9.44
C GLU A 193 -0.02 14.73 -8.27
N LYS A 194 1.04 13.93 -8.05
CA LYS A 194 1.13 12.94 -6.96
C LYS A 194 0.81 13.50 -5.56
N SER A 195 1.02 14.80 -5.35
CA SER A 195 0.72 15.52 -4.09
C SER A 195 -0.79 15.70 -3.82
N GLN A 196 -1.62 15.67 -4.86
CA GLN A 196 -3.06 15.93 -4.74
C GLN A 196 -3.84 14.72 -4.23
N LEU A 197 -3.34 13.50 -4.44
CA LEU A 197 -4.03 12.26 -4.07
C LEU A 197 -3.90 11.90 -2.57
N THR A 198 -2.97 12.52 -1.85
CA THR A 198 -2.68 12.20 -0.43
C THR A 198 -3.58 12.95 0.55
N LYS A 199 -4.47 13.82 0.07
CA LYS A 199 -5.39 14.58 0.91
C LYS A 199 -6.76 13.92 0.87
N ASP A 200 -7.33 13.77 2.06
CA ASP A 200 -8.70 13.31 2.35
C ASP A 200 -8.89 11.80 2.53
N VAL A 201 -8.16 11.22 3.50
CA VAL A 201 -8.70 10.07 4.25
C VAL A 201 -9.14 10.59 5.61
N ASP A 202 -10.41 11.00 5.70
CA ASP A 202 -11.06 11.26 6.98
C ASP A 202 -11.33 9.90 7.67
N PHE A 203 -10.61 9.64 8.76
CA PHE A 203 -10.69 8.38 9.51
C PHE A 203 -11.77 8.42 10.61
N THR A 204 -12.73 9.35 10.55
CA THR A 204 -13.95 9.25 11.37
C THR A 204 -14.83 8.10 10.86
N VAL A 205 -14.40 6.87 11.11
CA VAL A 205 -15.16 5.65 10.84
C VAL A 205 -16.24 5.53 11.90
N ASP A 206 -17.49 5.57 11.46
CA ASP A 206 -18.67 5.32 12.27
C ASP A 206 -18.59 3.90 12.86
N GLN A 207 -18.76 3.75 14.18
CA GLN A 207 -18.59 2.47 14.88
C GLN A 207 -19.65 1.41 14.51
N SER A 208 -20.62 1.78 13.67
CA SER A 208 -21.75 0.96 13.24
C SER A 208 -21.43 0.00 12.09
N LEU A 209 -20.28 0.13 11.41
CA LEU A 209 -19.92 -0.73 10.27
C LEU A 209 -19.46 -2.13 10.75
N SER A 210 -20.34 -3.12 10.55
CA SER A 210 -20.17 -4.52 10.97
C SER A 210 -19.86 -5.45 9.78
N HIS A 211 -19.01 -6.47 10.00
CA HIS A 211 -18.66 -7.50 9.00
C HIS A 211 -19.90 -8.27 8.50
N ALA A 212 -20.89 -8.48 9.37
CA ALA A 212 -22.08 -9.26 9.07
C ALA A 212 -22.95 -8.61 7.97
N ASP A 213 -22.82 -7.30 7.76
CA ASP A 213 -23.60 -6.56 6.76
C ASP A 213 -22.97 -6.63 5.36
N ALA A 214 -21.69 -7.02 5.25
CA ALA A 214 -20.94 -7.03 3.99
C ALA A 214 -20.86 -8.42 3.33
N ASP A 215 -21.04 -9.50 4.09
CA ASP A 215 -21.03 -10.87 3.58
C ASP A 215 -22.12 -11.16 2.53
N PRO A 216 -23.37 -10.68 2.68
CA PRO A 216 -24.41 -10.91 1.66
C PRO A 216 -24.02 -10.36 0.28
N PHE A 217 -23.29 -9.24 0.23
CA PHE A 217 -22.80 -8.64 -1.02
C PHE A 217 -21.72 -9.50 -1.68
N LEU A 218 -20.82 -10.11 -0.90
CA LEU A 218 -19.74 -10.96 -1.41
C LEU A 218 -20.22 -12.37 -1.80
N GLU A 219 -21.24 -12.89 -1.13
CA GLU A 219 -21.83 -14.21 -1.38
C GLU A 219 -22.79 -14.24 -2.57
N THR A 220 -23.20 -13.08 -3.09
CA THR A 220 -24.15 -13.03 -4.19
C THR A 220 -23.53 -13.58 -5.48
N ALA A 221 -23.87 -14.84 -5.81
CA ALA A 221 -23.77 -15.39 -7.15
C ALA A 221 -24.71 -14.61 -8.09
N ALA A 222 -24.21 -14.25 -9.28
CA ALA A 222 -24.88 -13.53 -10.37
C ALA A 222 -26.36 -13.14 -10.14
N SER A 223 -26.62 -11.82 -10.12
CA SER A 223 -27.95 -11.20 -10.25
C SER A 223 -28.94 -11.35 -9.09
N ARG A 224 -28.52 -11.66 -7.86
CA ARG A 224 -29.44 -11.67 -6.69
C ARG A 224 -28.94 -10.89 -5.49
N SER A 225 -28.57 -9.64 -5.66
CA SER A 225 -28.54 -8.74 -4.51
C SER A 225 -29.97 -8.28 -4.25
N GLU A 226 -30.51 -8.53 -3.06
CA GLU A 226 -31.78 -7.95 -2.59
C GLU A 226 -31.62 -6.45 -2.21
N HIS A 227 -30.62 -5.78 -2.75
CA HIS A 227 -30.48 -4.34 -2.58
C HIS A 227 -31.52 -3.60 -3.42
N PRO A 228 -32.04 -2.45 -2.94
CA PRO A 228 -33.11 -1.71 -3.61
C PRO A 228 -32.81 -1.32 -5.07
N TRP A 229 -31.54 -1.25 -5.47
CA TRP A 229 -31.11 -0.88 -6.82
C TRP A 229 -30.98 -2.07 -7.80
N THR A 230 -31.08 -3.32 -7.32
CA THR A 230 -30.91 -4.55 -8.13
C THR A 230 -32.17 -5.39 -8.26
N GLN A 231 -33.34 -4.90 -7.83
CA GLN A 231 -34.62 -5.60 -8.00
C GLN A 231 -35.09 -5.52 -9.46
N GLY A 232 -34.61 -6.44 -10.30
CA GLY A 232 -35.13 -6.71 -11.63
C GLY A 232 -34.75 -8.12 -12.08
N ALA A 233 -35.77 -8.98 -12.15
CA ALA A 233 -35.77 -10.36 -12.65
C ALA A 233 -35.47 -11.50 -11.66
N SER A 234 -36.53 -12.30 -11.46
CA SER A 234 -36.67 -13.54 -10.71
C SER A 234 -35.76 -14.69 -11.19
N ALA A 235 -35.22 -15.48 -10.25
CA ALA A 235 -34.87 -16.88 -10.50
C ALA A 235 -34.84 -17.71 -9.20
N SER A 236 -34.99 -19.03 -9.32
CA SER A 236 -35.31 -20.02 -8.27
C SER A 236 -34.22 -20.36 -7.23
N GLN A 237 -34.67 -20.76 -6.03
CA GLN A 237 -33.86 -21.13 -4.85
C GLN A 237 -33.15 -22.50 -4.98
N ARG A 238 -31.95 -22.61 -4.40
CA ARG A 238 -31.28 -23.86 -3.97
C ARG A 238 -31.04 -23.78 -2.45
N PRO A 239 -31.00 -24.90 -1.70
CA PRO A 239 -30.95 -24.86 -0.24
C PRO A 239 -29.54 -24.51 0.29
N PRO A 240 -29.44 -23.84 1.46
CA PRO A 240 -28.18 -23.38 2.02
C PRO A 240 -27.34 -24.51 2.62
N GLN A 241 -26.03 -24.46 2.42
CA GLN A 241 -25.06 -25.29 3.13
C GLN A 241 -24.74 -24.66 4.50
N LYS A 242 -24.63 -25.52 5.52
CA LYS A 242 -24.37 -25.18 6.92
C LYS A 242 -23.01 -24.49 7.09
N ALA A 243 -23.01 -23.28 7.63
CA ALA A 243 -21.81 -22.57 8.08
C ALA A 243 -21.20 -23.23 9.34
N VAL A 244 -19.87 -23.21 9.42
CA VAL A 244 -19.05 -23.67 10.55
C VAL A 244 -19.12 -22.61 11.67
N PRO A 245 -19.23 -22.99 12.96
CA PRO A 245 -19.39 -22.03 14.05
C PRO A 245 -18.13 -21.18 14.31
N ASP A 246 -18.39 -19.91 14.60
CA ASP A 246 -17.44 -18.82 14.84
C ASP A 246 -16.71 -18.98 16.19
N VAL A 247 -15.40 -18.70 16.21
CA VAL A 247 -14.48 -18.94 17.35
C VAL A 247 -14.53 -17.77 18.36
N SER A 248 -15.39 -16.79 18.13
CA SER A 248 -15.49 -15.55 18.90
C SER A 248 -16.33 -15.65 20.19
N SER A 249 -16.98 -16.78 20.46
CA SER A 249 -17.93 -16.91 21.59
C SER A 249 -17.40 -17.62 22.85
N VAL A 250 -16.08 -17.69 23.07
CA VAL A 250 -15.53 -18.26 24.31
C VAL A 250 -15.46 -17.19 25.41
N PRO A 251 -16.21 -17.30 26.53
CA PRO A 251 -16.12 -16.36 27.64
C PRO A 251 -14.79 -16.56 28.38
N LEU A 252 -14.06 -15.47 28.63
CA LEU A 252 -12.91 -15.49 29.55
C LEU A 252 -13.41 -15.66 30.99
N GLU A 253 -13.18 -16.82 31.58
CA GLU A 253 -13.37 -17.04 33.01
C GLU A 253 -12.27 -16.34 33.84
N LYS A 254 -12.70 -15.75 34.95
CA LYS A 254 -11.89 -15.01 35.93
C LYS A 254 -11.27 -16.02 36.93
N PRO A 255 -9.94 -16.11 37.11
CA PRO A 255 -9.39 -17.10 38.01
C PRO A 255 -9.46 -16.63 39.47
N THR A 256 -10.26 -17.32 40.27
CA THR A 256 -10.16 -17.37 41.73
C THR A 256 -9.53 -18.71 42.14
N ALA A 257 -8.58 -18.63 43.08
CA ALA A 257 -7.90 -19.71 43.80
C ALA A 257 -6.66 -20.37 43.15
N ALA A 258 -5.70 -20.66 44.03
CA ALA A 258 -4.29 -20.97 43.77
C ALA A 258 -4.02 -22.33 43.11
N PRO A 259 -2.92 -22.49 42.34
CA PRO A 259 -2.61 -23.74 41.67
C PRO A 259 -1.82 -24.72 42.55
N ALA A 260 -2.22 -25.99 42.48
CA ALA A 260 -1.37 -27.14 42.79
C ALA A 260 -0.29 -27.31 41.70
N ALA A 261 0.90 -27.74 42.12
CA ALA A 261 2.09 -27.85 41.26
C ALA A 261 1.96 -28.94 40.17
N PRO A 262 2.40 -28.68 38.92
CA PRO A 262 2.61 -29.73 37.93
C PRO A 262 4.09 -30.10 37.76
N ALA A 263 4.26 -31.36 37.36
CA ALA A 263 5.49 -32.10 37.24
C ALA A 263 6.40 -31.68 36.07
N VAL A 264 7.66 -32.08 36.24
CA VAL A 264 8.87 -31.87 35.43
C VAL A 264 8.77 -32.47 34.02
N GLY A 265 9.19 -31.70 33.00
CA GLY A 265 9.70 -32.26 31.74
C GLY A 265 9.20 -31.60 30.46
N GLY A 266 9.91 -30.58 29.98
CA GLY A 266 9.73 -30.00 28.64
C GLY A 266 10.88 -29.04 28.28
N PRO A 267 11.42 -29.08 27.04
CA PRO A 267 12.67 -28.41 26.67
C PRO A 267 12.56 -26.87 26.59
N PRO A 268 13.64 -26.12 26.87
CA PRO A 268 13.58 -24.67 27.05
C PRO A 268 13.48 -23.95 25.70
N VAL A 269 12.34 -23.31 25.44
CA VAL A 269 12.19 -22.31 24.38
C VAL A 269 12.58 -20.95 24.97
N GLY A 270 13.80 -20.52 24.68
CA GLY A 270 14.34 -19.24 25.11
C GLY A 270 13.58 -18.07 24.49
N LEU A 271 12.76 -17.42 25.32
CA LEU A 271 12.24 -16.08 25.09
C LEU A 271 13.42 -15.09 25.03
N GLY A 272 13.80 -14.71 23.82
CA GLY A 272 14.74 -13.63 23.54
C GLY A 272 14.19 -12.29 24.04
N GLY A 273 14.79 -11.80 25.12
CA GLY A 273 14.60 -10.43 25.62
C GLY A 273 15.31 -9.37 24.76
N PRO A 274 15.12 -8.07 25.08
CA PRO A 274 15.35 -6.95 24.19
C PRO A 274 16.77 -6.37 24.28
N GLY A 275 17.29 -5.94 23.13
CA GLY A 275 18.20 -4.79 23.01
C GLY A 275 19.69 -5.04 23.21
N ASN A 276 20.46 -4.93 22.13
CA ASN A 276 21.88 -4.57 22.20
C ASN A 276 22.18 -3.45 21.20
N LEU A 277 22.04 -2.20 21.67
CA LEU A 277 22.39 -0.96 20.94
C LEU A 277 23.90 -0.65 21.00
N ALA A 278 24.76 -1.68 21.09
CA ALA A 278 26.22 -1.53 21.12
C ALA A 278 26.89 -1.62 19.73
N ALA A 279 26.15 -1.83 18.64
CA ALA A 279 26.71 -2.02 17.29
C ALA A 279 26.74 -0.76 16.40
N LEU A 280 26.27 0.40 16.89
CA LEU A 280 26.11 1.62 16.09
C LEU A 280 27.18 2.70 16.31
N ASN A 281 28.33 2.37 16.92
CA ASN A 281 29.42 3.33 17.11
C ASN A 281 30.82 2.81 16.75
N LYS A 282 30.94 2.16 15.57
CA LYS A 282 32.26 1.75 15.05
C LYS A 282 32.33 1.82 13.52
N LYS A 283 32.04 2.99 12.95
CA LYS A 283 32.41 3.30 11.55
C LYS A 283 32.68 4.80 11.33
N LEU A 284 33.53 5.37 12.18
CA LEU A 284 34.17 6.66 11.97
C LEU A 284 35.57 6.61 12.59
N SER A 285 36.55 6.10 11.82
CA SER A 285 37.99 6.47 11.87
C SER A 285 38.88 5.41 11.20
N LYS A 286 39.20 5.59 9.92
CA LYS A 286 40.57 5.52 9.38
C LYS A 286 40.56 5.72 7.87
N SER A 287 40.94 6.92 7.46
CA SER A 287 41.53 7.22 6.16
C SER A 287 43.07 7.14 6.26
N LYS A 288 43.72 7.12 5.08
CA LYS A 288 45.14 6.93 4.74
C LYS A 288 45.44 5.47 4.37
N THR A 289 45.72 5.12 3.11
CA THR A 289 46.53 5.80 2.09
C THR A 289 46.27 5.26 0.68
N GLY A 290 46.30 6.13 -0.35
CA GLY A 290 46.82 5.79 -1.68
C GLY A 290 45.82 5.76 -2.85
N GLY A 291 45.63 6.90 -3.52
CA GLY A 291 44.91 6.96 -4.80
C GLY A 291 44.52 8.39 -5.18
N SER A 292 45.44 9.08 -5.85
CA SER A 292 45.39 10.50 -6.24
C SER A 292 44.12 10.90 -7.01
N LEU A 293 43.47 11.99 -6.60
CA LEU A 293 42.43 12.70 -7.37
C LEU A 293 43.09 13.58 -8.45
N PRO A 294 42.59 13.59 -9.70
CA PRO A 294 43.19 14.34 -10.79
C PRO A 294 42.92 15.85 -10.70
N ASP A 295 43.98 16.59 -11.01
CA ASP A 295 44.15 18.05 -11.01
C ASP A 295 43.10 18.79 -11.89
N PRO A 296 42.37 19.80 -11.36
CA PRO A 296 41.30 20.50 -12.10
C PRO A 296 41.79 21.39 -13.26
N LYS A 297 43.11 21.54 -13.47
CA LYS A 297 43.69 22.35 -14.56
C LYS A 297 43.77 21.66 -15.93
N LYS A 298 43.45 20.36 -16.04
CA LYS A 298 43.49 19.63 -17.33
C LYS A 298 42.16 19.59 -18.10
N ARG A 299 41.06 20.08 -17.53
CA ARG A 299 39.73 20.03 -18.19
C ARG A 299 39.51 21.09 -19.29
N ALA A 300 40.40 22.08 -19.41
CA ALA A 300 40.25 23.19 -20.37
C ALA A 300 40.82 22.93 -21.78
N LYS A 301 41.67 21.89 -21.99
CA LYS A 301 42.32 21.67 -23.30
C LYS A 301 41.57 20.77 -24.29
N ASN A 302 40.54 20.03 -23.85
CA ASN A 302 39.80 19.12 -24.74
C ASN A 302 38.52 19.71 -25.34
N ARG A 303 38.17 20.96 -25.04
CA ARG A 303 36.99 21.63 -25.62
C ARG A 303 37.27 22.45 -26.89
N ALA A 304 38.52 22.54 -27.32
CA ALA A 304 38.94 23.37 -28.46
C ALA A 304 39.14 22.60 -29.79
N LYS A 305 38.84 21.28 -29.86
CA LYS A 305 39.15 20.45 -31.05
C LYS A 305 37.94 19.74 -31.69
N ALA A 306 36.71 20.15 -31.38
CA ALA A 306 35.49 19.57 -31.95
C ALA A 306 34.66 20.57 -32.80
N GLY A 307 35.24 21.71 -33.18
CA GLY A 307 34.58 22.71 -34.03
C GLY A 307 35.41 23.02 -35.26
N ARG A 308 35.47 22.10 -36.23
CA ARG A 308 35.86 22.37 -37.64
C ARG A 308 35.73 21.09 -38.48
N SER A 309 34.52 20.82 -38.96
CA SER A 309 34.28 20.10 -40.21
C SER A 309 32.83 20.29 -40.62
N ALA A 310 32.55 21.44 -41.24
CA ALA A 310 31.35 21.66 -42.02
C ALA A 310 31.72 22.48 -43.26
N GLY A 311 31.45 21.89 -44.42
CA GLY A 311 31.38 22.54 -45.71
C GLY A 311 32.31 21.95 -46.77
N PRO A 312 31.91 21.93 -48.06
CA PRO A 312 30.57 21.94 -48.65
C PRO A 312 30.03 20.53 -48.95
#